data_AF-J9DL38-F1
#
_entry.id   AF-J9DL38-F1
#
_cell.length_a   1.000
_cell.length_b   1.000
_cell.length_c   1.000
_cell.angle_alpha   90.00
_cell.angle_beta   90.00
_cell.angle_gamma   90.00
#
_symmetry.space_group_name_H-M   'P 1'
#
loop_
_entity.id
_entity.type
_entity.pdbx_description
1 polymer ?
#
loop_
_entity_poly.entity_id
_entity_poly.type
_entity_poly.pdbx_seq_one_letter_code
_entity_poly.pdbx_strand_id
1 'polypeptide(L)'
;MTSFLQGFLAPGAVYVDTPLDIIPLFQRGGTIIPTWERVRRASSLMFQDPVTLYIAINSDGDYANGTIYMDDGETFDYKNGQYFYWGFIYKKE
;
A
#
# COMPACT_ATOMS: atom_id res chain seq x y z
N MET A 1 13.48 -1.63 -20.23
CA MET A 1 12.66 -2.75 -19.71
C MET A 1 13.44 -3.37 -18.57
N THR A 2 13.23 -2.90 -17.34
CA THR A 2 13.93 -3.41 -16.17
C THR A 2 12.89 -3.76 -15.11
N SER A 3 13.06 -4.96 -14.56
CA SER A 3 12.10 -5.73 -13.78
C SER A 3 11.81 -5.10 -12.42
N PHE A 4 10.71 -4.34 -12.31
CA PHE A 4 10.15 -3.94 -11.01
C PHE A 4 9.38 -5.08 -10.31
N LEU A 5 9.31 -6.27 -10.92
CA LEU A 5 8.53 -7.41 -10.43
C LEU A 5 9.38 -8.59 -9.93
N GLN A 6 10.65 -8.39 -9.59
CA GLN A 6 11.45 -9.46 -9.00
C GLN A 6 11.24 -9.49 -7.48
N GLY A 7 10.52 -10.49 -7.00
CA GLY A 7 10.40 -10.76 -5.55
C GLY A 7 11.71 -11.32 -4.99
N PHE A 8 12.04 -10.93 -3.76
CA PHE A 8 13.19 -11.46 -3.01
C PHE A 8 12.68 -12.28 -1.82
N LEU A 9 13.26 -13.46 -1.62
CA LEU A 9 12.95 -14.29 -0.45
C LEU A 9 13.83 -13.86 0.73
N ALA A 10 13.22 -13.81 1.91
CA ALA A 10 13.90 -13.57 3.18
C ALA A 10 14.10 -14.90 3.93
N PRO A 11 15.11 -15.02 4.82
CA PRO A 11 16.12 -14.01 5.14
C PRO A 11 17.25 -13.97 4.10
N GLY A 12 17.85 -12.79 3.89
CA GLY A 12 18.99 -12.63 2.99
C GLY A 12 19.37 -11.17 2.78
N ALA A 13 20.60 -10.94 2.33
CA ALA A 13 21.02 -9.64 1.83
C ALA A 13 20.77 -9.58 0.32
N VAL A 14 20.18 -8.49 -0.14
CA VAL A 14 19.92 -8.24 -1.56
C VAL A 14 20.74 -7.03 -1.97
N TYR A 15 21.52 -7.17 -3.04
CA TYR A 15 22.21 -6.06 -3.67
C TYR A 15 21.31 -5.49 -4.77
N VAL A 16 21.00 -4.19 -4.69
CA VAL A 16 20.15 -3.48 -5.65
C VAL A 16 20.88 -2.24 -6.12
N ASP A 17 20.89 -2.03 -7.44
CA ASP A 17 21.46 -0.83 -8.03
C ASP A 17 20.56 0.38 -7.76
N THR A 18 21.16 1.50 -7.34
CA THR A 18 20.45 2.72 -6.92
C THR A 18 21.07 3.95 -7.57
N PRO A 19 20.90 4.14 -8.89
CA PRO A 19 21.26 5.39 -9.56
C PRO A 19 20.39 6.55 -9.04
N LEU A 20 20.74 7.78 -9.45
CA LEU A 20 20.18 9.02 -8.88
C LEU A 20 18.64 9.10 -8.88
N ASP A 21 17.99 8.49 -9.85
CA ASP A 21 16.54 8.51 -10.07
C ASP A 21 15.79 7.32 -9.44
N ILE A 22 16.50 6.40 -8.76
CA ILE A 22 15.92 5.20 -8.17
C ILE A 22 15.87 5.29 -6.65
N ILE A 23 14.67 5.09 -6.11
CA ILE A 23 14.44 4.92 -4.68
C ILE A 23 14.19 3.42 -4.42
N PRO A 24 15.10 2.70 -3.72
CA PRO A 24 14.90 1.29 -3.43
C PRO A 24 13.80 1.12 -2.36
N LEU A 25 12.62 0.67 -2.78
CA LEU A 25 11.46 0.43 -1.92
C LEU A 25 10.93 -0.99 -2.15
N PHE A 26 10.59 -1.68 -1.05
CA PHE A 26 10.09 -3.06 -1.10
C PHE A 26 8.79 -3.17 -0.31
N GLN A 27 7.79 -3.83 -0.90
CA GLN A 27 6.59 -4.24 -0.19
C GLN A 27 6.74 -5.68 0.32
N ARG A 28 6.45 -5.90 1.60
CA ARG A 28 6.48 -7.24 2.19
C ARG A 28 5.32 -8.08 1.65
N GLY A 29 5.61 -9.31 1.21
CA GLY A 29 4.57 -10.28 0.87
C GLY A 29 3.64 -10.57 2.06
N GLY A 30 2.36 -10.76 1.79
CA GLY A 30 1.30 -10.89 2.78
C GLY A 30 0.64 -9.56 3.15
N THR A 31 0.92 -8.45 2.44
CA THR A 31 0.39 -7.13 2.76
C THR A 31 -0.41 -6.51 1.61
N ILE A 32 -1.42 -5.72 1.95
CA ILE A 32 -2.23 -4.90 1.04
C ILE A 32 -2.05 -3.44 1.44
N ILE A 33 -1.54 -2.61 0.51
CA ILE A 33 -1.29 -1.19 0.77
C ILE A 33 -2.27 -0.35 -0.07
N PRO A 34 -3.17 0.42 0.57
CA PRO A 34 -3.99 1.41 -0.12
C PRO A 34 -3.17 2.66 -0.47
N THR A 35 -3.40 3.20 -1.66
CA THR A 35 -2.69 4.38 -2.20
C THR A 35 -3.62 5.27 -3.01
N TRP A 36 -3.26 6.54 -3.16
CA TRP A 36 -3.92 7.46 -4.09
C TRP A 36 -2.97 7.79 -5.24
N GLU A 37 -3.14 7.11 -6.36
CA GLU A 37 -2.25 7.21 -7.53
C GLU A 37 -2.43 8.52 -8.33
N ARG A 38 -3.55 9.21 -8.13
CA ARG A 38 -3.80 10.51 -8.75
C ARG A 38 -3.13 11.59 -7.93
N VAL A 39 -1.84 11.82 -8.18
CA VAL A 39 -1.08 12.87 -7.48
C VAL A 39 -1.66 14.25 -7.80
N ARG A 40 -1.98 15.01 -6.75
CA ARG A 40 -2.49 16.39 -6.83
C ARG A 40 -1.51 17.37 -6.19
N ARG A 41 -1.86 18.66 -6.26
CA ARG A 41 -1.06 19.76 -5.67
C ARG A 41 -1.14 19.81 -4.12
N ALA A 42 -2.15 19.17 -3.53
CA ALA A 42 -2.37 19.11 -2.08
C ALA A 42 -3.20 17.87 -1.73
N SER A 43 -3.08 17.37 -0.50
CA SER A 43 -3.83 16.20 -0.02
C SER A 43 -5.34 16.43 0.03
N SER A 44 -5.80 17.65 0.36
CA SER A 44 -7.22 18.01 0.35
C SER A 44 -7.87 17.85 -1.03
N LEU A 45 -7.11 18.01 -2.11
CA LEU A 45 -7.57 17.79 -3.48
C LEU A 45 -7.65 16.30 -3.87
N MET A 46 -7.08 15.42 -3.06
CA MET A 46 -7.08 13.96 -3.26
C MET A 46 -8.23 13.28 -2.49
N PHE A 47 -8.95 14.00 -1.64
CA PHE A 47 -9.94 13.43 -0.71
C PHE A 47 -11.00 12.56 -1.43
N GLN A 48 -11.41 12.94 -2.64
CA GLN A 48 -12.40 12.21 -3.43
C GLN A 48 -11.79 11.35 -4.55
N ASP A 49 -10.46 11.29 -4.65
CA ASP A 49 -9.81 10.43 -5.63
C ASP A 49 -9.96 8.94 -5.23
N PRO A 50 -10.07 8.04 -6.22
CA PRO A 50 -10.20 6.61 -5.94
C PRO A 50 -8.91 6.05 -5.34
N VAL A 51 -9.08 5.13 -4.39
CA VAL A 51 -7.99 4.35 -3.79
C VAL A 51 -7.59 3.20 -4.72
N THR A 52 -6.28 2.98 -4.86
CA THR A 52 -5.67 1.80 -5.51
C THR A 52 -5.08 0.89 -4.43
N LEU A 53 -5.35 -0.41 -4.51
CA LEU A 53 -4.80 -1.41 -3.58
C LEU A 53 -3.64 -2.16 -4.23
N TYR A 54 -2.43 -2.04 -3.65
CA TYR A 54 -1.29 -2.89 -4.01
C TYR A 54 -1.30 -4.15 -3.17
N ILE A 55 -1.61 -5.29 -3.80
CA ILE A 55 -1.70 -6.60 -3.16
C ILE A 55 -0.40 -7.37 -3.40
N ALA A 56 0.46 -7.45 -2.39
CA ALA A 56 1.64 -8.31 -2.42
C ALA A 56 1.33 -9.61 -1.67
N ILE A 57 1.16 -10.70 -2.41
CA ILE A 57 0.87 -12.03 -1.84
C ILE A 57 2.11 -12.55 -1.09
N ASN A 58 1.91 -13.31 -0.01
CA ASN A 58 2.99 -13.97 0.73
C ASN A 58 3.75 -15.01 -0.12
N SER A 59 4.86 -15.52 0.42
CA SER A 59 5.70 -16.53 -0.24
C SER A 59 4.96 -17.83 -0.57
N ASP A 60 3.95 -18.18 0.22
CA ASP A 60 3.14 -19.39 0.02
C ASP A 60 2.09 -19.22 -1.08
N GLY A 61 1.90 -17.97 -1.56
CA GLY A 61 1.04 -17.66 -2.70
C GLY A 61 -0.46 -17.66 -2.38
N ASP A 62 -0.83 -17.59 -1.09
CA ASP A 62 -2.20 -17.85 -0.63
C ASP A 62 -2.82 -16.72 0.19
N TYR A 63 -2.03 -15.75 0.67
CA TYR A 63 -2.52 -14.77 1.65
C TYR A 63 -1.94 -13.37 1.47
N ALA A 64 -2.79 -12.36 1.68
CA ALA A 64 -2.39 -11.00 2.02
C ALA A 64 -3.48 -10.27 2.81
N ASN A 65 -3.11 -9.32 3.66
CA ASN A 65 -4.08 -8.45 4.33
C ASN A 65 -3.61 -6.99 4.44
N GLY A 66 -4.56 -6.10 4.66
CA GLY A 66 -4.28 -4.69 4.91
C GLY A 66 -5.52 -3.99 5.44
N THR A 67 -5.33 -2.75 5.88
CA THR A 67 -6.42 -1.92 6.38
C THR A 67 -6.31 -0.52 5.80
N ILE A 68 -7.44 0.18 5.75
CA ILE A 68 -7.51 1.61 5.45
C ILE A 68 -8.33 2.30 6.52
N TYR A 69 -7.86 3.47 6.95
CA TYR A 69 -8.57 4.40 7.82
C TYR A 69 -8.75 5.70 7.07
N MET A 70 -9.97 6.26 7.11
CA MET A 70 -10.30 7.57 6.52
C MET A 70 -11.29 8.30 7.42
N ASP A 71 -11.03 9.56 7.72
CA ASP A 71 -11.96 10.51 8.32
C ASP A 71 -11.94 11.81 7.50
N ASP A 72 -12.46 12.92 8.04
CA ASP A 72 -12.42 14.22 7.35
C ASP A 72 -11.03 14.87 7.29
N GLY A 73 -10.04 14.35 8.04
CA GLY A 73 -8.67 14.83 8.09
C GLY A 73 -8.44 16.15 8.84
N GLU A 74 -9.48 16.77 9.43
CA GLU A 74 -9.40 18.13 9.98
C GLU A 74 -10.05 18.27 11.37
N THR A 75 -11.11 17.53 11.68
CA THR A 75 -11.90 17.72 12.90
C THR A 75 -11.70 16.60 13.93
N PHE A 76 -12.46 16.65 15.03
CA PHE A 76 -12.52 15.58 16.04
C PHE A 76 -13.71 14.63 15.86
N ASP A 77 -14.44 14.69 14.75
CA ASP A 77 -15.67 13.92 14.55
C ASP A 77 -15.43 12.41 14.49
N TYR A 78 -14.20 11.97 14.24
CA TYR A 78 -13.80 10.56 14.40
C TYR A 78 -14.07 10.02 15.82
N LYS A 79 -14.01 10.87 16.86
CA LYS A 79 -14.36 10.49 18.25
C LYS A 79 -15.84 10.17 18.41
N ASN A 80 -16.67 10.71 17.51
CA ASN A 80 -18.11 10.48 17.45
C ASN A 80 -18.48 9.38 16.43
N GLY A 81 -17.49 8.65 15.91
CA GLY A 81 -17.70 7.56 14.94
C GLY A 81 -17.78 8.02 13.48
N GLN A 82 -17.46 9.28 13.17
CA GLN A 82 -17.40 9.77 11.78
C GLN A 82 -16.04 9.41 11.15
N TYR A 83 -15.87 8.12 10.86
CA TYR A 83 -14.72 7.60 10.12
C TYR A 83 -15.11 6.33 9.37
N PHE A 84 -14.28 5.95 8.42
CA PHE A 84 -14.31 4.68 7.72
C PHE A 84 -13.04 3.91 8.08
N TYR A 85 -13.21 2.70 8.64
CA TYR A 85 -12.12 1.77 8.87
C TYR A 85 -12.48 0.43 8.26
N TRP A 86 -11.64 -0.06 7.35
CA TRP A 86 -11.94 -1.26 6.58
C TRP A 86 -10.74 -2.18 6.43
N GLY A 87 -11.02 -3.48 6.43
CA GLY A 87 -10.04 -4.54 6.23
C GLY A 87 -10.16 -5.19 4.86
N PHE A 88 -9.01 -5.42 4.22
CA PHE A 88 -8.89 -6.18 2.99
C PHE A 88 -8.19 -7.51 3.29
N ILE A 89 -8.71 -8.59 2.70
CA ILE A 89 -8.13 -9.92 2.83
C ILE A 89 -8.14 -10.56 1.44
N TYR A 90 -6.97 -10.98 1.00
CA TYR A 90 -6.81 -11.93 -0.10
C TYR A 90 -6.58 -13.32 0.50
N LYS A 91 -7.35 -14.30 0.02
CA LYS A 91 -7.18 -15.72 0.31
C LYS A 91 -7.38 -16.50 -0.99
N LYS A 92 -6.44 -17.39 -1.30
CA LYS A 92 -6.58 -18.33 -2.41
C LYS A 92 -7.63 -19.39 -2.04
N GLU A 93 -8.52 -19.71 -2.98
CA GLU A 93 -9.51 -20.79 -2.87
C GLU A 93 -8.87 -22.18 -3.02
#